data_AF-A0A2S9GM85-F1
#
_entry.id   AF-A0A2S9GM85-F1
#
_cell.length_a   1.000
_cell.length_b   1.000
_cell.length_c   1.000
_cell.angle_alpha   90.00
_cell.angle_beta   90.00
_cell.angle_gamma   90.00
#
_symmetry.space_group_name_H-M   'P 1'
#
loop_
_entity.id
_entity.type
_entity.pdbx_description
1 polymer ?
#
loop_
_entity_poly.entity_id
_entity_poly.type
_entity_poly.pdbx_seq_one_letter_code
_entity_poly.pdbx_strand_id
1 'polypeptide(L)' 'FKDQILDAAYAEAGIGPEDLSLAEVYDLSTALELDWYEHLGLCPRGEAEQLLRSGATTIGGRIPVNASGGLASFGEAIPA' A
#
# COMPACT_ATOMS: atom_id res chain seq x y z
N PHE A 1 -7.21 11.77 -7.11
CA PHE A 1 -6.36 12.45 -6.11
C PHE A 1 -5.19 11.56 -5.69
N LYS A 2 -5.43 10.31 -5.26
CA LYS A 2 -4.36 9.36 -4.92
C LYS A 2 -3.34 9.19 -6.06
N ASP A 3 -3.81 8.97 -7.29
CA ASP A 3 -2.93 8.85 -8.46
C ASP A 3 -2.01 10.06 -8.64
N GLN A 4 -2.55 11.28 -8.50
CA GLN A 4 -1.77 12.51 -8.64
C GLN A 4 -0.68 12.66 -7.57
N ILE A 5 -0.95 12.22 -6.33
CA ILE A 5 0.06 12.23 -5.27
C ILE A 5 1.18 11.25 -5.60
N LEU A 6 0.81 10.04 -6.03
CA LEU A 6 1.78 8.99 -6.30
C LEU A 6 2.61 9.26 -7.54
N ASP A 7 2.00 9.76 -8.62
CA ASP A 7 2.72 10.19 -9.82
C ASP A 7 3.78 11.24 -9.47
N ALA A 8 3.43 12.22 -8.63
CA ALA A 8 4.37 13.24 -8.17
C ALA A 8 5.48 12.64 -7.29
N ALA A 9 5.15 11.78 -6.33
CA ALA A 9 6.11 11.16 -5.42
C ALA A 9 7.11 10.25 -6.16
N TYR A 10 6.62 9.43 -7.09
CA TYR A 10 7.47 8.57 -7.93
C TYR A 10 8.36 9.39 -8.85
N ALA A 11 7.83 10.44 -9.48
CA ALA A 11 8.61 11.34 -10.33
C ALA A 11 9.71 12.07 -9.54
N GLU A 12 9.42 12.52 -8.33
CA GLU A 12 10.38 13.19 -7.45
C GLU A 12 11.48 12.22 -6.97
N ALA A 13 11.11 10.99 -6.59
CA ALA A 13 12.04 9.97 -6.14
C ALA A 13 12.84 9.31 -7.28
N GLY A 14 12.35 9.37 -8.52
CA GLY A 14 12.95 8.71 -9.67
C GLY A 14 12.85 7.18 -9.63
N ILE A 15 11.82 6.64 -8.98
CA ILE A 15 11.58 5.19 -8.83
C ILE A 15 10.17 4.82 -9.29
N GLY A 16 9.94 3.53 -9.53
CA GLY A 16 8.63 2.96 -9.85
C GLY A 16 8.06 2.08 -8.72
N PRO A 17 6.80 1.63 -8.86
CA PRO A 17 6.16 0.67 -7.95
C PRO A 17 6.97 -0.60 -7.70
N GLU A 18 7.70 -1.07 -8.71
CA GLU A 18 8.53 -2.26 -8.66
C GLU A 18 9.76 -2.13 -7.76
N ASP A 19 10.19 -0.90 -7.48
CA ASP A 19 11.34 -0.58 -6.62
C ASP A 19 10.95 -0.51 -5.14
N LEU A 20 9.65 -0.48 -4.82
CA LEU A 20 9.18 -0.46 -3.44
C LEU A 20 9.55 -1.77 -2.73
N SER A 21 10.08 -1.61 -1.51
CA SER A 21 10.43 -2.74 -0.61
C SER A 21 9.51 -2.85 0.61
N LEU A 22 8.71 -1.82 0.89
CA LEU A 22 7.72 -1.74 1.96
C LEU A 22 6.67 -0.68 1.58
N ALA A 23 5.43 -0.84 2.03
CA ALA A 23 4.46 0.26 2.07
C ALA A 23 3.76 0.35 3.43
N GLU A 24 3.52 1.58 3.89
CA GLU A 24 2.60 1.87 4.99
C GLU A 24 1.51 2.77 4.43
N VAL A 25 0.26 2.33 4.52
CA VAL A 25 -0.89 2.95 3.87
C VAL A 25 -2.02 3.15 4.85
N TYR A 26 -2.85 4.16 4.58
CA TYR A 26 -3.98 4.51 5.43
C TYR A 26 -5.12 3.48 5.28
N ASP A 27 -5.32 2.65 6.30
CA ASP A 27 -6.22 1.49 6.35
C ASP A 27 -7.32 1.60 7.43
N LEU A 28 -7.91 2.80 7.62
CA LEU A 28 -9.07 2.98 8.52
C LEU A 28 -10.22 1.99 8.24
N SER A 29 -10.31 1.51 7.00
CA SER A 29 -11.10 0.37 6.61
C SER A 29 -10.24 -0.57 5.76
N THR A 30 -10.45 -1.88 5.89
CA THR A 30 -9.75 -2.90 5.09
C THR A 30 -9.93 -2.69 3.58
N ALA A 31 -11.04 -2.10 3.14
CA ALA A 31 -11.25 -1.75 1.74
C ALA A 31 -10.28 -0.66 1.24
N LEU A 32 -9.86 0.26 2.11
CA LEU A 32 -8.92 1.32 1.75
C LEU A 32 -7.52 0.77 1.51
N GLU A 33 -7.11 -0.25 2.26
CA GLU A 33 -5.81 -0.91 2.04
C GLU A 33 -5.75 -1.54 0.65
N LEU A 34 -6.79 -2.26 0.23
CA LEU A 34 -6.87 -2.84 -1.11
C LEU A 34 -6.88 -1.75 -2.20
N ASP A 35 -7.62 -0.67 -2.00
CA ASP A 35 -7.64 0.48 -2.92
C ASP A 35 -6.22 1.08 -3.07
N TRP A 36 -5.46 1.16 -1.97
CA TRP A 36 -4.07 1.62 -2.01
C TRP A 36 -3.14 0.70 -2.79
N TYR A 37 -3.33 -0.62 -2.78
CA TYR A 37 -2.48 -1.53 -3.56
C TYR A 37 -2.53 -1.21 -5.06
N GLU A 38 -3.73 -0.92 -5.56
CA GLU A 38 -3.96 -0.60 -6.97
C GLU A 38 -3.41 0.78 -7.31
N HIS A 39 -3.64 1.77 -6.45
CA HIS A 39 -3.13 3.12 -6.62
C HIS A 39 -1.59 3.18 -6.57
N LEU A 40 -0.96 2.41 -5.67
CA LEU A 40 0.49 2.27 -5.59
C LEU A 40 1.10 1.57 -6.81
N GLY A 41 0.30 0.92 -7.65
CA GLY A 41 0.77 0.13 -8.79
C GLY A 41 1.35 -1.24 -8.39
N LEU A 42 1.02 -1.74 -7.19
CA LEU A 42 1.46 -3.08 -6.74
C LEU A 42 0.74 -4.19 -7.51
N CYS A 43 -0.46 -3.91 -7.99
CA CYS A 43 -1.24 -4.76 -8.87
C CYS A 43 -2.13 -3.92 -9.81
N PRO A 44 -2.66 -4.51 -10.90
CA PRO A 44 -3.68 -3.87 -11.71
C PRO A 44 -4.96 -3.53 -10.92
N ARG A 45 -5.73 -2.60 -11.47
CA ARG A 45 -7.03 -2.21 -10.90
C ARG A 45 -8.01 -3.39 -10.90
N GLY A 46 -8.65 -3.65 -9.76
CA GLY A 46 -9.54 -4.79 -9.53
C GLY A 46 -8.81 -6.09 -9.13
N GLU A 47 -7.48 -6.09 -8.98
CA GLU A 47 -6.69 -7.28 -8.66
C GLU A 47 -6.10 -7.28 -7.24
N ALA A 48 -6.42 -6.28 -6.41
CA ALA A 48 -5.88 -6.17 -5.04
C ALA A 48 -6.16 -7.41 -4.18
N GLU A 49 -7.34 -8.02 -4.32
CA GLU A 49 -7.67 -9.26 -3.61
C GLU A 49 -6.72 -10.40 -3.98
N GLN A 50 -6.36 -10.54 -5.25
CA GLN A 50 -5.47 -11.59 -5.72
C GLN A 50 -4.05 -11.37 -5.20
N LEU A 51 -3.58 -10.12 -5.22
CA LEU A 51 -2.30 -9.74 -4.64
C LEU A 51 -2.25 -10.09 -3.14
N LEU A 52 -3.28 -9.72 -2.37
CA LEU A 52 -3.39 -10.05 -0.95
C LEU A 52 -3.34 -11.56 -0.73
N ARG A 53 -4.17 -12.33 -1.46
CA ARG A 53 -4.26 -13.78 -1.32
C ARG A 53 -2.99 -14.52 -1.71
N SER A 54 -2.16 -13.93 -2.57
CA SER A 54 -0.86 -14.49 -2.93
C SER A 54 0.16 -14.48 -1.77
N GLY A 55 -0.10 -13.68 -0.73
CA GLY A 55 0.84 -13.46 0.38
C GLY A 55 1.92 -12.42 0.07
N ALA A 56 1.90 -11.79 -1.11
CA ALA A 56 2.89 -10.79 -1.50
C ALA A 56 3.00 -9.61 -0.51
N THR A 57 1.90 -9.26 0.17
CA THR A 57 1.81 -8.14 1.13
C THR A 57 2.07 -8.52 2.58
N THR A 58 2.35 -9.80 2.86
CA THR A 58 2.69 -10.27 4.22
C THR A 58 4.15 -9.97 4.59
N ILE A 59 4.49 -10.01 5.87
CA ILE A 59 5.89 -9.93 6.32
C ILE A 59 6.67 -11.12 5.71
N GLY A 60 7.73 -10.80 4.95
CA GLY A 60 8.51 -11.77 4.19
C GLY A 60 8.00 -12.02 2.76
N GLY A 61 6.87 -11.41 2.38
CA GLY A 61 6.40 -11.33 1.00
C GLY A 61 7.23 -10.35 0.16
N ARG A 62 6.85 -10.19 -1.12
CA ARG A 62 7.53 -9.29 -2.06
C ARG A 62 7.54 -7.84 -1.55
N ILE A 63 6.39 -7.37 -1.07
CA ILE A 63 6.16 -5.98 -0.69
C ILE A 63 5.29 -5.96 0.57
N PRO A 64 5.87 -6.15 1.77
CA PRO A 64 5.09 -6.11 3.00
C PRO A 64 4.32 -4.79 3.10
N VAL A 65 3.03 -4.86 3.44
CA VAL A 65 2.20 -3.68 3.65
C VAL A 65 1.72 -3.65 5.10
N ASN A 66 1.80 -2.47 5.72
CA ASN A 66 1.39 -2.25 7.11
C ASN A 66 2.04 -3.24 8.09
N ALA A 67 3.35 -3.46 7.93
CA ALA A 67 4.12 -4.35 8.81
C ALA A 67 4.11 -3.87 10.28
N SER A 68 3.85 -2.58 10.50
CA SER A 68 3.59 -1.98 11.81
C SER A 68 2.32 -2.51 12.50
N GLY A 69 1.38 -3.07 11.74
CA GLY A 69 0.02 -3.43 12.16
C GLY A 69 -1.06 -2.48 11.63
N GLY A 70 -0.69 -1.38 10.97
CA GLY A 70 -1.64 -0.41 10.39
C GLY A 70 -2.54 0.26 11.42
N LEU A 71 -3.44 1.13 10.96
CA LEU A 71 -4.43 1.77 11.82
C LEU A 71 -5.41 0.73 12.39
N ALA A 72 -5.68 -0.35 11.64
CA ALA A 72 -6.62 -1.38 12.05
C ALA A 72 -6.18 -2.17 13.30
N SER A 73 -4.87 -2.33 13.53
CA SER A 73 -4.36 -3.10 14.69
C SER A 73 -3.41 -2.33 15.59
N PHE A 74 -2.44 -1.57 15.03
CA PHE A 74 -1.52 -0.75 15.83
C PHE A 74 -2.25 0.44 16.46
N GLY A 75 -3.22 0.98 15.72
CA GLY A 75 -4.16 1.98 16.20
C GLY A 75 -4.05 3.30 15.45
N GLU A 76 -5.14 4.06 15.47
CA GLU A 76 -5.21 5.40 14.91
C GLU A 76 -5.02 6.45 16.00
N ALA A 77 -3.99 7.27 15.86
CA ALA A 77 -3.83 8.50 16.63
C ALA A 77 -4.02 9.69 15.68
N ILE A 78 -5.26 10.17 15.55
CA ILE A 78 -5.62 11.29 14.66
C ILE A 78 -4.78 12.58 14.88
N PRO A 79 -4.10 12.83 16.03
CA PRO A 79 -3.16 13.93 16.15
C PRO A 79 -1.66 13.56 16.10
N ALA A 80 -1.27 12.37 15.63
CA ALA A 80 0.14 11.96 15.54
C ALA A 80 0.80 12.30 14.20
#